data_AF-A0A3C1DJE4-F1
#
_entry.id   AF-A0A3C1DJE4-F1
#
_cell.length_a   1.000
_cell.length_b   1.000
_cell.length_c   1.000
_cell.angle_alpha   90.00
_cell.angle_beta   90.00
_cell.angle_gamma   90.00
#
_symmetry.space_group_name_H-M   'P 1'
#
loop_
_entity.id
_entity.type
_entity.pdbx_description
1 polymer ?
#
loop_
_entity_poly.entity_id
_entity_poly.type
_entity_poly.pdbx_seq_one_letter_code
_entity_poly.pdbx_strand_id
1 'polypeptide(L)'
;AAKGGEVAVQFPNKEPVAAKLVGRSVSYDIGVLKIDQSGLQAATLGNSDSVVIGDAAIAVGSPLGLEGTVTSGIISALRRPVTAGGQGESSFISALQTDAAINP
;
A
#
# COMPACT_ATOMS: atom_id res chain seq x y z
N ALA A 1 -5.89 13.37 7.77
CA ALA A 1 -5.39 13.79 6.45
C ALA A 1 -6.40 14.66 5.66
N ALA A 2 -7.38 14.06 4.98
CA ALA A 2 -8.19 14.73 3.95
C ALA A 2 -9.17 15.82 4.41
N LYS A 3 -9.43 15.92 5.72
CA LYS A 3 -10.32 16.93 6.35
C LYS A 3 -9.59 17.73 7.44
N GLY A 4 -8.28 17.97 7.29
CA GLY A 4 -7.48 18.75 8.26
C GLY A 4 -6.85 17.93 9.39
N GLY A 5 -6.73 16.61 9.24
CA GLY A 5 -6.01 15.78 10.21
C GLY A 5 -4.53 15.67 9.85
N GLU A 6 -3.67 15.66 10.86
CA GLU A 6 -2.22 15.44 10.71
C GLU A 6 -1.91 14.01 10.25
N VAL A 7 -0.78 13.83 9.58
CA VAL A 7 -0.27 12.53 9.12
C VAL A 7 1.21 12.48 9.44
N ALA A 8 1.67 11.36 9.98
CA ALA A 8 3.07 11.08 10.22
C ALA A 8 3.47 9.75 9.55
N VAL A 9 4.74 9.66 9.18
CA VAL A 9 5.39 8.44 8.69
C VAL A 9 6.35 7.95 9.76
N GLN A 10 6.20 6.69 10.15
CA GLN A 10 7.05 6.03 11.12
C GLN A 10 8.00 5.07 10.38
N PHE A 11 9.30 5.27 10.54
CA PHE A 11 10.32 4.35 10.04
C PHE A 11 10.72 3.36 11.15
N PRO A 12 11.17 2.14 10.82
CA PRO A 12 11.59 1.16 11.82
C PRO A 12 12.63 1.75 12.79
N ASN A 13 12.37 1.66 14.09
CA ASN A 13 13.24 2.15 15.16
C ASN A 13 13.61 3.64 15.07
N LYS A 14 12.73 4.49 14.53
CA LYS A 14 12.92 5.95 14.46
C LYS A 14 11.73 6.68 15.06
N GLU A 15 11.88 7.98 15.27
CA GLU A 15 10.76 8.84 15.65
C GLU A 15 9.83 9.12 14.44
N PRO A 16 8.52 9.34 14.67
CA PRO A 16 7.59 9.70 13.61
C PRO A 16 7.98 11.03 12.94
N VAL A 17 7.86 11.08 11.62
CA VAL A 17 8.16 12.26 10.80
C VAL A 17 6.87 12.83 10.22
N ALA A 18 6.63 14.13 10.41
CA ALA A 18 5.46 14.80 9.85
C ALA A 18 5.43 14.70 8.31
N ALA A 19 4.26 14.37 7.76
CA ALA A 19 4.03 14.18 6.34
C ALA A 19 2.96 15.13 5.80
N LYS A 20 3.16 15.61 4.57
CA LYS A 20 2.20 16.42 3.83
C LYS A 20 1.54 15.60 2.73
N LEU A 21 0.24 15.72 2.57
CA LEU A 21 -0.47 15.15 1.43
C LEU A 21 -0.14 15.95 0.17
N VAL A 22 0.42 15.28 -0.84
CA VAL A 22 0.74 15.89 -2.15
C VAL A 22 -0.41 15.69 -3.13
N GLY A 23 -1.05 14.52 -3.09
CA GLY A 23 -2.17 14.19 -3.96
C GLY A 23 -2.84 12.90 -3.53
N ARG A 24 -4.09 12.70 -3.97
CA ARG A 24 -4.83 11.47 -3.75
C ARG A 24 -5.81 11.22 -4.88
N SER A 25 -6.10 9.96 -5.11
CA SER A 25 -7.20 9.51 -5.97
C SER A 25 -8.11 8.60 -5.16
N VAL A 26 -9.38 9.00 -5.01
CA VAL A 26 -10.40 8.18 -4.35
C VAL A 26 -10.80 7.00 -5.23
N SER A 27 -10.86 7.22 -6.56
CA SER A 27 -11.19 6.18 -7.54
C SER A 27 -10.16 5.06 -7.63
N TYR A 28 -8.89 5.32 -7.36
CA TYR A 28 -7.85 4.29 -7.36
C TYR A 28 -7.40 3.86 -5.97
N ASP A 29 -7.98 4.45 -4.90
CA ASP A 29 -7.59 4.25 -3.51
C ASP A 29 -6.07 4.44 -3.26
N ILE A 30 -5.50 5.51 -3.82
CA ILE A 30 -4.07 5.82 -3.73
C ILE A 30 -3.87 7.24 -3.18
N GLY A 31 -2.91 7.40 -2.26
CA GLY A 31 -2.45 8.68 -1.74
C GLY A 31 -0.93 8.82 -1.83
N VAL A 32 -0.45 10.02 -2.17
CA VAL A 32 0.97 10.37 -2.21
C VAL A 32 1.28 11.35 -1.09
N LEU A 33 2.19 10.95 -0.20
CA LEU A 33 2.68 11.76 0.91
C LEU A 33 4.11 12.22 0.65
N LYS A 34 4.46 13.40 1.18
CA LYS A 34 5.83 13.94 1.19
C LYS A 34 6.26 14.19 2.63
N ILE A 35 7.45 13.69 2.97
CA ILE A 35 8.16 14.01 4.20
C ILE A 35 9.41 14.82 3.87
N ASP A 36 9.87 15.64 4.80
CA ASP A 36 11.11 16.41 4.67
C ASP A 36 12.28 15.65 5.32
N GLN A 37 12.80 14.66 4.60
CA GLN A 37 13.90 13.81 5.05
C GLN A 37 14.79 13.37 3.87
N SER A 38 16.09 13.35 4.10
CA SER A 38 17.11 12.91 3.13
C SER A 38 17.71 11.55 3.53
N GLY A 39 18.45 10.92 2.61
CA GLY A 39 19.15 9.66 2.89
C GLY A 39 18.24 8.43 3.02
N LEU A 40 17.04 8.48 2.44
CA LEU A 40 16.10 7.37 2.41
C LEU A 40 16.42 6.45 1.24
N GLN A 41 16.30 5.13 1.47
CA GLN A 41 16.41 4.13 0.42
C GLN A 41 15.04 3.92 -0.24
N ALA A 42 14.93 4.23 -1.53
CA ALA A 42 13.73 3.92 -2.29
C ALA A 42 13.65 2.42 -2.62
N ALA A 43 12.43 1.88 -2.62
CA ALA A 43 12.17 0.54 -3.12
C ALA A 43 12.26 0.53 -4.66
N THR A 44 12.81 -0.55 -5.21
CA THR A 44 12.79 -0.79 -6.65
C THR A 44 11.42 -1.30 -7.06
N LEU A 45 10.80 -0.67 -8.06
CA LEU A 45 9.53 -1.12 -8.60
C LEU A 45 9.75 -2.17 -9.69
N GLY A 46 9.04 -3.30 -9.58
CA GLY A 46 8.98 -4.33 -10.61
C GLY A 46 7.90 -4.05 -11.66
N ASN A 47 7.90 -4.84 -12.74
CA ASN A 47 6.84 -4.84 -13.73
C ASN A 47 5.71 -5.80 -13.29
N SER A 48 4.50 -5.28 -13.04
CA SER A 48 3.36 -6.10 -12.68
C SER A 48 2.84 -6.98 -13.82
N ASP A 49 3.11 -6.61 -15.08
CA ASP A 49 2.63 -7.36 -16.26
C ASP A 49 3.38 -8.69 -16.47
N SER A 50 4.55 -8.85 -15.84
CA SER A 50 5.32 -10.09 -15.91
C SER A 50 4.96 -11.11 -14.82
N VAL A 51 4.08 -10.77 -13.90
CA VAL A 51 3.70 -11.65 -12.78
C VAL A 51 2.78 -12.77 -13.27
N VAL A 52 3.01 -13.99 -12.79
CA VAL A 52 2.18 -15.17 -13.08
C VAL A 52 1.60 -15.79 -11.81
N ILE A 53 0.50 -16.54 -11.96
CA ILE A 53 -0.08 -17.33 -10.86
C ILE A 53 0.95 -18.37 -10.40
N GLY A 54 1.13 -18.48 -9.08
CA GLY A 54 2.12 -19.34 -8.46
C GLY A 54 3.44 -18.64 -8.12
N ASP A 55 3.66 -17.41 -8.60
CA ASP A 55 4.82 -16.62 -8.16
C ASP A 55 4.78 -16.39 -6.65
N ALA A 56 5.93 -16.48 -6.00
CA ALA A 56 6.06 -16.18 -4.59
C ALA A 56 5.70 -14.71 -4.33
N ALA A 57 4.89 -14.47 -3.30
CA ALA A 57 4.46 -13.15 -2.88
C ALA A 57 4.86 -12.91 -1.41
N ILE A 58 5.41 -11.73 -1.14
CA ILE A 58 5.68 -11.26 0.22
C ILE A 58 4.86 -10.00 0.44
N ALA A 59 4.06 -9.95 1.51
CA ALA A 59 3.36 -8.75 1.94
C ALA A 59 4.07 -8.15 3.15
N VAL A 60 4.35 -6.85 3.09
CA VAL A 60 5.02 -6.09 4.15
C VAL A 60 4.09 -4.97 4.59
N GLY A 61 3.85 -4.85 5.90
CA GLY A 61 2.97 -3.82 6.44
C GLY A 61 2.98 -3.76 7.97
N SER A 62 1.98 -3.08 8.52
CA SER A 62 1.81 -2.91 9.97
C SER A 62 0.39 -3.27 10.43
N PRO A 63 -0.03 -4.55 10.31
CA PRO A 63 -1.37 -5.00 10.71
C PRO A 63 -1.61 -4.72 12.20
N LEU A 64 -2.82 -4.25 12.54
CA LEU A 64 -3.20 -3.89 13.91
C LEU A 64 -2.28 -2.85 14.59
N GLY A 65 -1.49 -2.10 13.81
CA GLY A 65 -0.51 -1.13 14.33
C GLY A 65 0.79 -1.75 14.86
N LEU A 66 1.03 -3.05 14.65
CA LEU A 66 2.30 -3.69 14.98
C LEU A 66 3.33 -3.37 13.89
N GLU A 67 4.47 -2.79 14.27
CA GLU A 67 5.51 -2.42 13.31
C GLU A 67 6.10 -3.65 12.61
N GLY A 68 6.22 -3.57 11.27
CA GLY A 68 7.13 -4.44 10.51
C GLY A 68 6.70 -5.91 10.39
N THR A 69 5.43 -6.17 10.12
CA THR A 69 4.97 -7.53 9.83
C THR A 69 5.28 -7.91 8.39
N VAL A 70 5.81 -9.13 8.23
CA VAL A 70 6.06 -9.76 6.94
C VAL A 70 5.29 -11.07 6.89
N THR A 71 4.52 -11.27 5.82
CA THR A 71 3.83 -12.52 5.53
C THR A 71 4.19 -13.00 4.14
N SER A 72 4.10 -14.31 3.92
CA SER A 72 4.44 -14.94 2.65
C SER A 72 3.27 -15.74 2.12
N GLY A 73 3.18 -15.83 0.80
CA GLY A 73 2.21 -16.63 0.08
C GLY A 73 2.59 -16.74 -1.39
N ILE A 74 1.60 -16.92 -2.24
CA ILE A 74 1.73 -16.95 -3.69
C ILE A 74 0.69 -16.05 -4.35
N ILE A 75 0.96 -15.64 -5.59
CA ILE A 75 -0.05 -15.05 -6.45
C ILE A 75 -1.08 -16.13 -6.80
N SER A 76 -2.32 -15.95 -6.35
CA SER A 76 -3.42 -16.90 -6.53
C SER A 76 -4.35 -16.54 -7.68
N ALA A 77 -4.41 -15.26 -8.07
CA ALA A 77 -5.14 -14.81 -9.25
C ALA A 77 -4.58 -13.49 -9.80
N LEU A 78 -4.77 -13.28 -11.10
CA LEU A 78 -4.46 -12.03 -11.80
C LEU A 78 -5.76 -11.32 -12.18
N ARG A 79 -5.69 -9.99 -12.37
CA ARG A 79 -6.77 -9.14 -12.90
C ARG A 79 -8.09 -9.31 -12.15
N ARG A 80 -8.02 -9.45 -10.83
CA ARG A 80 -9.21 -9.52 -9.99
C ARG A 80 -9.88 -8.15 -10.00
N PRO A 81 -11.11 -8.00 -10.51
CA PRO A 81 -11.82 -6.73 -10.40
C PRO A 81 -12.12 -6.49 -8.91
N VAL A 82 -11.69 -5.35 -8.39
CA VAL A 82 -12.06 -4.90 -7.05
C VAL A 82 -12.62 -3.50 -7.12
N THR A 83 -13.53 -3.20 -6.21
CA THR A 83 -14.14 -1.87 -6.11
C THR A 83 -13.28 -1.03 -5.18
N ALA A 84 -12.67 0.01 -5.73
CA ALA A 84 -12.12 1.10 -4.94
C ALA A 84 -13.21 2.16 -4.68
N GLY A 85 -13.23 2.71 -3.46
CA GLY A 85 -14.13 3.81 -3.07
C GLY A 85 -15.28 3.44 -2.12
N GLY A 86 -15.80 4.46 -1.41
CA GLY A 86 -17.01 4.39 -0.60
C GLY A 86 -18.29 4.71 -1.41
N GLN A 87 -19.47 4.61 -0.77
CA GLN A 87 -20.78 4.80 -1.43
C GLN A 87 -20.82 6.05 -2.34
N GLY A 88 -20.93 5.82 -3.65
CA GLY A 88 -21.15 6.87 -4.67
C GLY A 88 -20.13 6.93 -5.80
N GLU A 89 -18.90 6.45 -5.59
CA GLU A 89 -17.84 6.44 -6.63
C GLU A 89 -17.15 5.07 -6.67
N SER A 90 -17.80 4.09 -7.29
CA SER A 90 -17.20 2.77 -7.51
C SER A 90 -16.32 2.81 -8.75
N SER A 91 -15.03 2.61 -8.55
CA SER A 91 -14.08 2.39 -9.65
C SER A 91 -13.59 0.95 -9.63
N PHE A 92 -13.53 0.33 -10.80
CA PHE A 92 -12.98 -1.01 -10.95
C PHE A 92 -11.49 -0.90 -11.18
N ILE A 93 -10.72 -1.42 -10.23
CA ILE A 93 -9.28 -1.58 -10.39
C ILE A 93 -8.95 -3.06 -10.57
N SER A 94 -7.93 -3.32 -11.38
CA SER A 94 -7.42 -4.65 -11.68
C SER A 94 -6.36 -5.01 -10.64
N ALA A 95 -6.66 -5.92 -9.73
CA ALA A 95 -5.77 -6.30 -8.64
C ALA A 95 -5.07 -7.65 -8.89
N LEU A 96 -3.87 -7.80 -8.31
CA LEU A 96 -3.24 -9.08 -8.06
C LEU A 96 -3.79 -9.65 -6.76
N GLN A 97 -4.11 -10.94 -6.73
CA GLN A 97 -4.60 -11.62 -5.54
C GLN A 97 -3.51 -12.53 -4.98
N THR A 98 -3.33 -12.52 -3.65
CA THR A 98 -2.38 -13.37 -2.94
C THR A 98 -3.07 -14.07 -1.77
N ASP A 99 -2.54 -15.21 -1.35
CA ASP A 99 -2.92 -15.88 -0.09
C ASP A 99 -2.00 -15.51 1.09
N ALA A 100 -1.01 -14.63 0.87
CA ALA A 100 -0.24 -14.03 1.97
C ALA A 100 -1.20 -13.31 2.93
N ALA A 101 -1.04 -13.55 4.24
CA ALA A 101 -1.94 -12.98 5.23
C ALA A 101 -1.82 -11.44 5.28
N ILE A 102 -2.94 -10.73 5.13
CA ILE A 102 -3.05 -9.26 5.17
C ILE A 102 -4.20 -8.92 6.13
N ASN A 103 -3.94 -8.07 7.13
CA ASN A 103 -4.94 -7.66 8.12
C ASN A 103 -4.95 -6.13 8.30
N PRO A 104 -6.13 -5.51 8.50
CA PRO A 104 -6.25 -4.12 8.93
C PRO A 104 -5.61 -3.85 10.29
#